data_AF-A0A9D3Z0J5-F1
#
_entry.id   AF-A0A9D3Z0J5-F1
#
_cell.length_a   1.000
_cell.length_b   1.000
_cell.length_c   1.000
_cell.angle_alpha   90.00
_cell.angle_beta   90.00
_cell.angle_gamma   90.00
#
_symmetry.space_group_name_H-M   'P 1'
#
loop_
_entity.id
_entity.type
_entity.pdbx_description
1 polymer ?
#
loop_
_entity_poly.entity_id
_entity_poly.type
_entity_poly.pdbx_seq_one_letter_code
_entity_poly.pdbx_strand_id
1 'polypeptide(L)' 'MSWSAYHASLLEESVLDGKPVDITALLPLFKEQAKSVAMIKHSMHIVSQTNNFLNSGQPPVIACDQPFYVLA' A
#
# COMPACT_ATOMS: atom_id res chain seq x y z
N MET A 1 3.01 24.27 0.58
CA MET A 1 2.60 23.09 -0.21
C MET A 1 1.95 22.10 0.73
N SER A 2 0.80 21.52 0.37
CA SER A 2 0.18 20.46 1.18
C SER A 2 0.90 19.13 0.99
N TRP A 3 0.77 18.22 1.96
CA TRP A 3 1.29 16.86 1.85
C TRP A 3 0.76 16.16 0.59
N SER A 4 -0.53 16.34 0.28
CA SER A 4 -1.14 15.83 -0.95
C SER A 4 -0.51 16.40 -2.23
N ALA A 5 -0.20 17.69 -2.27
CA ALA A 5 0.39 18.34 -3.44
C ALA A 5 1.83 17.85 -3.70
N TYR A 6 2.64 17.70 -2.64
CA TYR A 6 3.99 17.16 -2.74
C TYR A 6 4.00 15.71 -3.25
N HIS A 7 3.05 14.90 -2.78
CA HIS A 7 2.94 13.51 -3.21
C HIS A 7 2.30 13.31 -4.59
N ALA A 8 1.54 14.29 -5.07
CA ALA A 8 1.01 14.30 -6.44
C ALA A 8 2.11 14.63 -7.47
N SER A 9 3.00 15.58 -7.16
CA SER A 9 4.12 15.91 -8.07
C SER A 9 5.11 14.75 -8.23
N LEU A 10 5.33 13.95 -7.19
CA LEU A 10 6.16 12.74 -7.27
C LEU A 10 5.51 11.63 -8.13
N LEU A 11 4.17 11.56 -8.15
CA LEU A 11 3.44 10.62 -9.00
C LEU A 11 3.53 11.02 -10.47
N GLU A 12 3.37 12.32 -10.78
CA GLU A 12 3.59 12.86 -12.13
C GLU A 12 5.01 12.52 -12.64
N GLU A 13 6.04 12.70 -11.81
CA GLU A 13 7.42 12.38 -12.17
C GLU A 13 7.61 10.88 -12.47
N SER A 14 6.95 9.99 -11.73
CA SER A 14 7.00 8.53 -11.97
C SER A 14 6.24 8.07 -13.22
N VAL A 15 5.18 8.80 -13.62
CA VAL A 15 4.40 8.53 -14.83
C VAL A 15 5.14 9.02 -16.07
N LEU A 16 5.90 10.12 -15.95
CA LEU A 16 6.74 10.65 -17.01
C LEU A 16 7.94 9.74 -17.34
N ASP A 17 8.38 8.92 -16.38
CA ASP A 17 9.50 7.99 -16.53
C ASP A 17 9.13 6.68 -17.28
N GLY A 18 7.89 6.57 -17.76
CA GLY A 18 7.47 5.52 -18.69
C GLY A 18 7.55 4.09 -18.16
N LYS A 19 7.74 3.88 -16.85
CA LYS A 19 7.69 2.55 -16.25
C LYS A 19 6.24 2.07 -16.25
N PRO A 20 5.87 1.07 -17.06
CA PRO A 20 4.54 0.49 -16.98
C PRO A 20 4.39 -0.12 -15.58
N VAL A 21 3.26 0.16 -14.93
CA VAL A 21 2.81 -0.63 -13.79
C VAL A 21 2.63 -2.05 -14.34
N ASP A 22 3.57 -2.94 -13.98
CA ASP A 22 3.55 -4.32 -14.44
C ASP A 22 2.21 -4.96 -13.99
N ILE A 23 1.63 -5.83 -14.80
CA ILE A 23 0.37 -6.50 -14.45
C ILE A 23 0.53 -7.38 -13.20
N THR A 24 1.77 -7.77 -12.89
CA THR A 24 2.14 -8.48 -11.67
C THR A 24 2.58 -7.56 -10.54
N ALA A 25 2.68 -6.25 -10.76
CA ALA A 25 3.03 -5.30 -9.72
C ALA A 25 1.87 -5.19 -8.73
N LEU A 26 2.15 -5.52 -7.47
CA LEU A 26 1.23 -5.28 -6.38
C LEU A 26 1.13 -3.78 -6.14
N LEU A 27 -0.09 -3.26 -6.03
CA LEU A 27 -0.29 -1.87 -5.64
C LEU A 27 0.25 -1.69 -4.21
N PRO A 28 1.23 -0.80 -3.99
CA PRO A 28 1.83 -0.64 -2.68
C PRO A 28 0.80 -0.09 -1.69
N LEU A 29 0.53 -0.86 -0.64
CA LEU A 29 -0.33 -0.46 0.48
C LEU A 29 0.21 0.78 1.22
N PHE A 30 1.54 0.93 1.24
CA PHE A 30 2.24 2.11 1.74
C PHE A 30 3.25 2.60 0.71
N LYS A 31 3.33 3.91 0.52
CA LYS A 31 4.39 4.53 -0.30
C LYS A 31 5.78 4.42 0.34
N GLU A 32 5.83 4.27 1.66
CA GLU A 32 7.06 4.09 2.44
C GLU A 32 7.04 2.73 3.14
N GLN A 33 8.22 2.18 3.42
CA GLN A 33 8.34 0.99 4.25
C GLN A 33 7.64 1.20 5.60
N ALA A 34 6.90 0.21 6.07
CA ALA A 34 6.27 0.27 7.38
C ALA A 34 7.37 0.36 8.47
N LYS A 35 7.29 1.37 9.35
CA LYS A 35 8.31 1.63 10.38
C LYS A 35 7.86 1.26 11.79
N SER A 36 6.63 0.77 11.94
CA SER A 36 6.07 0.41 13.24
C SER A 36 4.97 -0.65 13.14
N VAL A 37 4.79 -1.39 14.23
CA VAL A 37 3.67 -2.34 14.42
C VAL A 37 2.32 -1.63 14.29
N ALA A 38 2.22 -0.36 14.69
CA ALA A 38 0.99 0.42 14.58
C ALA A 38 0.58 0.64 13.11
N MET A 39 1.54 0.94 12.22
CA MET A 39 1.27 1.06 10.78
C MET A 39 0.77 -0.26 10.20
N ILE A 40 1.40 -1.38 10.58
CA ILE A 40 0.98 -2.72 10.12
C ILE A 40 -0.44 -3.06 10.58
N LYS A 41 -0.76 -2.81 11.85
CA LYS A 41 -2.12 -3.02 12.36
C LYS A 41 -3.15 -2.16 11.63
N HIS A 42 -2.77 -0.91 11.31
CA HIS A 42 -3.62 -0.01 10.57
C HIS A 42 -3.86 -0.53 9.14
N SER A 43 -2.85 -0.98 8.40
CA SER A 43 -3.07 -1.56 7.06
C SER A 43 -3.93 -2.81 7.11
N MET A 44 -3.71 -3.71 8.07
CA MET A 44 -4.54 -4.90 8.25
C MET A 44 -6.01 -4.52 8.48
N HIS A 45 -6.26 -3.49 9.28
CA HIS A 45 -7.61 -2.99 9.51
C HIS A 45 -8.25 -2.43 8.23
N ILE A 46 -7.53 -1.59 7.48
CA ILE A 46 -8.03 -1.01 6.24
C ILE A 46 -8.35 -2.10 5.21
N VAL A 47 -7.44 -3.05 4.98
CA VAL A 47 -7.67 -4.16 4.04
C VAL A 47 -8.88 -5.00 4.45
N SER A 48 -9.04 -5.28 5.75
CA SER A 48 -10.22 -5.99 6.26
C SER A 48 -11.52 -5.24 5.95
N GLN A 49 -11.57 -3.92 6.20
CA GLN A 49 -12.74 -3.10 5.91
C GLN A 49 -13.04 -3.01 4.42
N THR A 50 -12.02 -2.76 3.59
CA THR A 50 -12.16 -2.68 2.14
C THR A 50 -12.60 -4.02 1.55
N ASN A 51 -12.05 -5.13 2.04
CA ASN A 51 -12.43 -6.45 1.59
C ASN A 51 -13.87 -6.81 2.02
N ASN A 52 -14.29 -6.45 3.22
CA ASN A 52 -15.69 -6.64 3.64
C ASN A 52 -16.67 -5.85 2.76
N PHE A 53 -16.25 -4.67 2.28
CA PHE A 53 -17.06 -3.84 1.39
C PHE A 53 -17.08 -4.34 -0.06
N LEU A 54 -15.92 -4.66 -0.64
CA LEU A 54 -15.79 -5.02 -2.07
C LEU A 54 -15.95 -6.51 -2.34
N ASN A 55 -15.45 -7.36 -1.43
CA ASN A 55 -15.33 -8.81 -1.61
C ASN A 55 -15.91 -9.55 -0.39
N SER A 56 -17.16 -9.23 -0.04
CA SER A 56 -17.79 -9.83 1.14
C SER A 56 -17.78 -11.37 1.07
N GLY A 57 -17.41 -12.02 2.17
CA GLY A 57 -17.30 -13.48 2.26
C GLY A 57 -15.97 -14.07 1.77
N GLN A 58 -15.08 -13.28 1.17
CA GLN A 58 -13.72 -13.73 0.83
C GLN A 58 -12.74 -13.36 1.96
N PRO A 59 -11.72 -14.20 2.24
CA PRO A 59 -10.69 -13.84 3.21
C PRO A 59 -9.80 -12.72 2.65
N PRO A 60 -9.53 -11.66 3.43
CA PRO A 60 -8.60 -10.60 3.00
C PRO A 60 -7.18 -11.15 2.88
N VAL A 61 -6.47 -10.81 1.81
CA VAL A 61 -5.08 -11.21 1.54
C VAL A 61 -4.19 -9.98 1.45
N ILE A 62 -3.04 -10.04 2.11
CA ILE A 62 -1.99 -9.01 2.06
C ILE A 62 -0.69 -9.72 1.70
N ALA A 63 -0.01 -9.23 0.67
CA ALA A 63 1.35 -9.62 0.35
C ALA A 63 2.31 -8.57 0.93
N CYS A 64 3.45 -9.02 1.47
CA CYS A 64 4.47 -8.15 2.04
C CYS A 64 5.83 -8.57 1.48
N ASP A 65 6.59 -7.59 1.00
CA ASP A 65 7.95 -7.83 0.48
C ASP A 65 8.95 -8.19 1.59
N GLN A 66 8.60 -7.88 2.84
CA GLN A 66 9.40 -8.18 4.01
C GLN A 66 8.64 -9.04 5.03
N PRO A 67 9.34 -9.94 5.75
CA PRO A 67 8.71 -10.73 6.81
C PRO A 67 8.20 -9.83 7.95
N PHE A 68 7.00 -10.11 8.46
CA PHE A 68 6.38 -9.35 9.54
C PHE A 68 7.21 -9.25 10.83
N TYR A 69 8.08 -10.24 11.10
CA TYR A 69 8.92 -10.24 12.30
C TYR A 69 10.07 -9.22 12.25
N VAL A 70 10.37 -8.63 11.09
CA VAL A 70 11.43 -7.61 10.96
C VAL A 70 11.03 -6.29 11.64
N LEU A 71 9.74 -6.09 11.91
CA LEU A 71 9.18 -4.89 12.54
C LEU A 71 8.60 -5.14 13.94
N ALA A 72 8.70 -6.38 14.45
CA ALA A 72 8.20 -6.81 15.75
C ALA A 72 9.29 -6.76 16.84
#